data_AF-X7SEI8-F1
#
_entry.id   AF-X7SEI8-F1
#
_cell.length_a   1.000
_cell.length_b   1.000
_cell.length_c   1.000
_cell.angle_alpha   90.00
_cell.angle_beta   90.00
_cell.angle_gamma   90.00
#
_symmetry.space_group_name_H-M   'P 1'
#
loop_
_entity.id
_entity.type
_entity.pdbx_description
1 polymer ?
#
loop_
_entity_poly.entity_id
_entity_poly.type
_entity_poly.pdbx_seq_one_letter_code
_entity_poly.pdbx_strand_id
1 'polypeptide(L)'
;MKKIFIILFLMLSIFSVINAHPFKTEKELQDFYAKIDKEVDKELKKDYIKLFEQRKANLKEKASNNDTKKMLEDNEYLFVFKNGKLEKVFKKDILDGKFIILSYIYENGKK
;
A
#
# COMPACT_ATOMS: atom_id res chain seq x y z
N MET A 1 -15.41 -6.94 15.11
CA MET A 1 -14.93 -8.28 14.66
C MET A 1 -13.88 -8.22 13.56
N LYS A 2 -14.05 -7.48 12.46
CA LYS A 2 -13.06 -7.42 11.35
C LYS A 2 -11.61 -7.07 11.77
N LYS A 3 -11.41 -6.21 12.78
CA LYS A 3 -10.08 -5.83 13.29
C LYS A 3 -9.30 -7.00 13.91
N ILE A 4 -9.98 -7.93 14.58
CA ILE A 4 -9.35 -9.10 15.21
C ILE A 4 -8.89 -10.09 14.13
N PHE A 5 -9.70 -10.29 13.08
CA PHE A 5 -9.34 -11.12 11.94
C PHE A 5 -8.14 -10.56 11.16
N ILE A 6 -8.02 -9.24 11.04
CA ILE A 6 -6.86 -8.60 10.41
C ILE A 6 -5.59 -8.84 11.22
N ILE A 7 -5.65 -8.67 12.55
CA ILE A 7 -4.49 -8.90 13.44
C ILE A 7 -4.07 -10.37 13.40
N LEU A 8 -5.03 -11.30 13.45
CA LEU A 8 -4.76 -12.74 13.39
C LEU A 8 -4.14 -13.14 12.04
N PHE A 9 -4.66 -12.61 10.94
CA PHE A 9 -4.10 -12.84 9.61
C PHE A 9 -2.69 -12.26 9.48
N LEU A 10 -2.43 -11.09 10.07
CA LEU A 10 -1.10 -10.50 10.12
C LEU A 10 -0.10 -11.41 10.85
N MET A 11 -0.48 -11.91 12.03
CA MET A 11 0.36 -12.81 12.84
C MET A 11 0.66 -14.13 12.12
N LEU A 12 -0.36 -14.73 11.49
CA LEU A 12 -0.21 -15.96 10.72
C LEU A 12 0.66 -15.77 9.46
N SER A 13 0.57 -14.61 8.80
CA SER A 13 1.38 -14.29 7.63
C SER A 13 2.86 -14.08 7.99
N ILE A 14 3.15 -13.48 9.15
CA ILE A 14 4.53 -13.31 9.64
C ILE A 14 5.10 -14.68 10.05
N PHE A 15 4.31 -15.51 10.74
CA PHE A 15 4.72 -16.85 11.19
C PHE A 15 5.07 -17.80 10.02
N SER A 16 4.31 -17.73 8.93
CA SER A 16 4.57 -18.56 7.74
C SER A 16 5.81 -18.13 6.97
N VAL A 17 6.15 -16.83 6.94
CA VAL A 17 7.40 -16.33 6.34
C VAL A 17 8.63 -16.76 7.15
N ILE A 18 8.55 -16.66 8.48
CA ILE A 18 9.66 -17.04 9.37
C ILE A 18 9.94 -18.56 9.29
N ASN A 19 8.91 -19.41 9.18
CA ASN A 19 9.13 -20.85 9.06
C ASN A 19 9.65 -21.28 7.68
N ALA A 20 9.33 -20.54 6.60
CA ALA A 20 9.82 -20.84 5.25
C ALA A 20 11.25 -20.34 5.02
N HIS A 21 11.63 -19.25 5.68
CA HIS A 21 13.01 -18.75 5.68
C HIS A 21 13.39 -18.35 7.11
N PRO A 22 13.79 -19.32 7.96
CA PRO A 22 14.20 -19.01 9.31
C PRO A 22 15.44 -18.14 9.26
N PHE A 23 15.34 -16.92 9.81
CA PHE A 23 16.50 -16.06 10.03
C PHE A 23 17.48 -16.85 10.90
N LYS A 24 18.65 -17.17 10.35
CA LYS A 24 19.62 -18.06 11.01
C LYS A 24 20.35 -17.33 12.14
N THR A 25 20.34 -16.00 12.12
CA THR A 25 21.03 -15.14 13.09
C THR A 25 20.23 -13.88 13.40
N GLU A 26 20.44 -13.31 14.59
CA GLU A 26 19.87 -12.00 14.96
C GLU A 26 20.30 -10.88 13.99
N LYS A 27 21.50 -11.01 13.40
CA LYS A 27 22.02 -10.07 12.41
C LYS A 27 21.19 -10.06 11.13
N GLU A 28 20.85 -11.23 10.59
CA GLU A 28 19.97 -11.33 9.41
C GLU A 28 18.58 -10.73 9.66
N LEU A 29 18.05 -10.91 10.87
CA LEU A 29 16.78 -10.32 11.28
C LEU A 29 16.86 -8.79 11.36
N GLN A 30 17.92 -8.24 11.97
CA GLN A 30 18.13 -6.79 12.03
C GLN A 30 18.34 -6.17 10.65
N ASP A 31 19.13 -6.82 9.78
CA ASP A 31 19.35 -6.37 8.40
C ASP A 31 18.05 -6.38 7.59
N PHE A 32 17.18 -7.37 7.82
CA PHE A 32 15.85 -7.42 7.23
C PHE A 32 14.96 -6.27 7.70
N TYR A 33 14.93 -5.97 9.00
CA TYR A 33 14.18 -4.82 9.53
C TYR A 33 14.71 -3.49 8.99
N ALA A 34 16.02 -3.29 8.97
CA ALA A 34 16.64 -2.09 8.41
C ALA A 34 16.30 -1.89 6.93
N LYS A 35 16.21 -2.99 6.16
CA LYS A 35 15.80 -2.95 4.76
C LYS A 35 14.33 -2.55 4.61
N ILE A 36 13.44 -3.06 5.47
CA ILE A 36 12.02 -2.67 5.49
C ILE A 36 11.89 -1.20 5.86
N ASP A 37 12.51 -0.76 6.96
CA ASP A 37 12.44 0.63 7.41
C ASP A 37 12.89 1.59 6.32
N LYS A 38 14.00 1.29 5.65
CA LYS A 38 14.50 2.09 4.53
C LYS A 38 13.52 2.16 3.36
N GLU A 39 12.84 1.05 3.04
CA GLU A 39 11.90 1.01 1.92
C GLU A 39 10.58 1.73 2.27
N VAL A 40 10.10 1.55 3.51
CA VAL A 40 8.95 2.28 4.06
C VAL A 40 9.24 3.78 4.08
N ASP A 41 10.40 4.22 4.58
CA ASP A 41 10.77 5.63 4.65
C ASP A 41 10.80 6.31 3.27
N LYS A 42 11.31 5.62 2.25
CA LYS A 42 11.28 6.14 0.88
C LYS A 42 9.85 6.30 0.38
N GLU A 43 8.99 5.34 0.68
CA GLU A 43 7.60 5.31 0.22
C GLU A 43 6.74 6.36 0.96
N LEU A 44 7.01 6.61 2.24
CA LEU A 44 6.37 7.65 3.07
C LEU A 44 6.74 9.06 2.63
N LYS A 45 7.97 9.27 2.16
CA LYS A 45 8.45 10.58 1.67
C LYS A 45 7.92 10.94 0.28
N LYS A 46 7.21 10.03 -0.40
CA LYS A 46 6.66 10.31 -1.74
C LYS A 46 5.42 11.20 -1.64
N ASP A 47 5.42 12.24 -2.47
CA ASP A 47 4.23 13.05 -2.71
C ASP A 47 3.33 12.36 -3.75
N TYR A 48 2.32 11.65 -3.26
CA TYR A 48 1.36 10.94 -4.09
C TYR A 48 0.43 11.85 -4.89
N ILE A 49 0.24 13.10 -4.46
CA ILE A 49 -0.54 14.09 -5.21
C ILE A 49 0.26 14.48 -6.46
N LYS A 50 1.54 14.81 -6.29
CA LYS A 50 2.43 15.11 -7.41
C LYS A 50 2.56 13.93 -8.37
N LEU A 51 2.65 12.70 -7.85
CA LEU A 51 2.69 11.48 -8.64
C LEU A 51 1.40 11.27 -9.46
N PHE A 52 0.24 11.54 -8.86
CA PHE A 52 -1.05 11.52 -9.56
C PHE A 52 -1.08 12.55 -10.70
N GLU A 53 -0.68 13.80 -10.44
CA GLU A 53 -0.69 14.88 -11.42
C GLU A 53 0.18 14.57 -12.65
N GLN A 54 1.32 13.92 -12.46
CA GLN A 54 2.21 13.49 -13.55
C GLN A 54 1.58 12.39 -14.43
N ARG A 55 0.69 11.58 -13.87
CA ARG A 55 0.13 10.39 -14.51
C ARG A 55 -1.30 10.58 -15.01
N LYS A 56 -1.99 11.63 -14.58
CA LYS A 56 -3.43 11.84 -14.82
C LYS A 56 -3.86 11.71 -16.28
N ALA A 57 -3.00 12.07 -17.22
CA ALA A 57 -3.27 11.96 -18.66
C ALA A 57 -3.41 10.51 -19.15
N ASN A 58 -2.75 9.56 -18.48
CA ASN A 58 -2.72 8.15 -18.86
C ASN A 58 -3.66 7.28 -18.01
N LEU A 59 -4.29 7.87 -16.98
CA LEU A 59 -5.19 7.14 -16.09
C LEU A 59 -6.52 6.87 -16.78
N LYS A 60 -6.99 5.63 -16.64
CA LYS A 60 -8.32 5.20 -17.08
C LYS A 60 -9.22 5.03 -15.89
N GLU A 61 -10.50 5.39 -16.07
CA GLU A 61 -11.50 5.16 -15.04
C GLU A 61 -11.81 3.67 -14.94
N LYS A 62 -11.66 3.15 -13.72
CA LYS A 62 -12.10 1.79 -13.38
C LYS A 62 -13.54 1.89 -12.88
N ALA A 63 -14.41 1.05 -13.44
CA ALA A 63 -15.81 1.02 -13.05
C ALA A 63 -15.96 0.94 -11.52
N SER A 64 -16.71 1.90 -10.96
CA SER A 64 -17.04 1.97 -9.55
C SER A 64 -18.54 2.09 -9.43
N ASN A 65 -19.18 1.17 -8.71
CA ASN A 65 -20.63 1.15 -8.49
C ASN A 65 -21.09 2.16 -7.43
N ASN A 66 -20.25 3.14 -7.09
CA ASN A 66 -20.51 4.10 -6.01
C ASN A 66 -20.16 5.51 -6.47
N ASP A 67 -21.17 6.36 -6.58
CA ASP A 67 -21.08 7.75 -7.05
C ASP A 67 -20.11 8.61 -6.24
N THR A 68 -19.89 8.25 -4.96
CA THR A 68 -18.97 8.97 -4.07
C THR A 68 -17.51 8.53 -4.23
N LYS A 69 -17.26 7.42 -4.93
CA LYS A 69 -15.96 6.78 -5.02
C LYS A 69 -15.52 6.65 -6.47
N LYS A 70 -14.45 7.36 -6.84
CA LYS A 70 -13.85 7.29 -8.18
C LYS A 70 -12.54 6.52 -8.13
N MET A 71 -12.33 5.63 -9.08
CA MET A 71 -11.11 4.83 -9.20
C MET A 71 -10.44 5.11 -10.53
N LEU A 72 -9.17 5.51 -10.49
CA LEU A 72 -8.37 5.82 -11.66
C LEU A 72 -7.14 4.94 -11.67
N GLU A 73 -6.85 4.25 -12.76
CA GLU A 73 -5.71 3.33 -12.82
C GLU A 73 -4.90 3.47 -14.11
N ASP A 74 -3.57 3.26 -14.00
CA ASP A 74 -2.68 2.98 -15.11
C ASP A 74 -2.11 1.56 -14.97
N ASN A 75 -1.04 1.25 -15.69
CA ASN A 75 -0.38 -0.05 -15.62
C ASN A 75 0.26 -0.33 -14.26
N GLU A 76 0.66 0.71 -13.52
CA GLU A 76 1.50 0.61 -12.32
C GLU A 76 0.78 1.01 -11.03
N TYR A 77 -0.27 1.82 -11.09
CA TYR A 77 -0.95 2.40 -9.94
C TYR A 77 -2.46 2.40 -10.08
N LEU A 78 -3.14 2.35 -8.92
CA LEU A 78 -4.56 2.59 -8.74
C LEU A 78 -4.74 3.71 -7.70
N PHE A 79 -5.38 4.80 -8.11
CA PHE A 79 -5.75 5.93 -7.28
C PHE A 79 -7.24 5.83 -6.95
N VAL A 80 -7.56 5.99 -5.67
CA VAL A 80 -8.92 5.96 -5.17
C VAL A 80 -9.25 7.30 -4.58
N PHE A 81 -10.29 7.91 -5.13
CA PHE A 81 -10.85 9.16 -4.67
C PHE A 81 -12.17 8.90 -3.95
N LYS A 82 -12.42 9.67 -2.90
CA LYS A 82 -13.68 9.71 -2.19
C LYS A 82 -14.10 11.16 -2.02
N ASN A 83 -15.30 11.52 -2.48
CA ASN A 83 -15.80 12.90 -2.48
C ASN A 83 -14.82 13.90 -3.13
N GLY A 84 -14.18 13.51 -4.25
CA GLY A 84 -13.22 14.34 -4.98
C GLY A 84 -11.82 14.46 -4.35
N LYS A 85 -11.58 13.87 -3.17
CA LYS A 85 -10.26 13.86 -2.51
C LYS A 85 -9.56 12.54 -2.72
N LEU A 86 -8.25 12.57 -2.97
CA LEU A 86 -7.42 11.37 -3.05
C LEU A 86 -7.40 10.71 -1.67
N GLU A 87 -7.98 9.51 -1.55
CA GLU A 87 -8.10 8.77 -0.30
C GLU A 87 -7.00 7.72 -0.20
N LYS A 88 -6.72 7.00 -1.31
CA LYS A 88 -5.74 5.90 -1.33
C LYS A 88 -4.99 5.84 -2.66
N VAL A 89 -3.74 5.38 -2.59
CA VAL A 89 -2.94 5.01 -3.76
C VAL A 89 -2.44 3.59 -3.55
N PHE A 90 -2.45 2.79 -4.61
CA PHE A 90 -1.97 1.42 -4.62
C PHE A 90 -0.98 1.23 -5.77
N LYS A 91 0.21 0.72 -5.49
CA LYS A 91 1.15 0.28 -6.53
C LYS A 91 0.85 -1.17 -6.92
N LYS A 92 0.65 -1.43 -8.21
CA LYS A 92 0.21 -2.71 -8.78
C LYS A 92 1.30 -3.79 -8.77
N ASP A 93 2.57 -3.45 -9.00
CA ASP A 93 3.68 -4.42 -8.96
C ASP A 93 3.84 -5.12 -7.60
N ILE A 94 3.26 -4.54 -6.55
CA ILE A 94 3.27 -5.09 -5.19
C ILE A 94 2.20 -6.21 -5.04
N LEU A 95 1.25 -6.32 -5.97
CA LEU A 95 0.14 -7.30 -5.94
C LEU A 95 0.50 -8.71 -6.43
N ASP A 96 1.42 -8.89 -7.37
CA ASP A 96 1.76 -10.24 -7.90
C ASP A 96 2.77 -11.00 -7.03
N GLY A 97 3.33 -10.36 -6.00
CA GLY A 97 4.47 -10.87 -5.25
C GLY A 97 4.17 -11.32 -3.81
N LYS A 98 3.92 -10.38 -2.88
CA LYS A 98 3.95 -10.73 -1.44
C LYS A 98 3.64 -9.59 -0.46
N PHE A 99 3.19 -8.42 -0.89
CA PHE A 99 3.09 -7.28 0.01
C PHE A 99 1.69 -6.69 -0.03
N ILE A 100 1.04 -6.76 1.13
CA ILE A 100 -0.23 -6.10 1.42
C ILE A 100 0.00 -4.61 1.21
N ILE A 101 -0.46 -4.11 0.06
CA ILE A 101 -1.14 -2.83 -0.08
C ILE A 101 -0.56 -1.75 0.87
N LEU A 102 0.46 -1.01 0.43
CA LEU A 102 0.78 0.29 1.00
C LEU A 102 -0.39 1.25 0.70
N SER A 103 -1.48 1.10 1.45
CA SER A 103 -2.59 2.03 1.42
C SER A 103 -2.19 3.25 2.22
N TYR A 104 -1.68 4.29 1.56
CA TYR A 104 -1.59 5.59 2.22
C TYR A 104 -2.99 6.18 2.31
N ILE A 105 -3.54 6.28 3.53
CA ILE A 105 -4.79 7.02 3.74
C ILE A 105 -4.40 8.49 3.79
N TYR A 106 -4.66 9.21 2.70
CA TYR A 106 -4.57 10.67 2.73
C TYR A 106 -5.78 11.19 3.50
N GLU A 107 -5.67 11.36 4.82
CA GLU A 107 -6.62 12.21 5.55
C GLU A 107 -6.31 13.68 5.25
N ASN A 108 -6.66 14.15 4.06
CA ASN A 108 -6.79 15.60 3.85
C ASN A 108 -8.11 16.06 4.47
N GLY A 109 -8.13 16.07 5.81
CA GLY A 109 -9.32 16.22 6.64
C GLY A 109 -9.07 16.71 8.07
N LYS A 110 -7.86 17.19 8.42
CA LYS A 110 -7.72 18.09 9.57
C LYS A 110 -7.21 19.44 9.07
N LYS A 111 -7.93 20.47 9.54
CA LYS A 111 -7.80 21.90 9.23
C LYS A 111 -6.36 22.38 9.20
#